data_AF-A0A9W4K4E6-F1
#
_entry.id   AF-A0A9W4K4E6-F1
#
_cell.length_a   1.000
_cell.length_b   1.000
_cell.length_c   1.000
_cell.angle_alpha   90.00
_cell.angle_beta   90.00
_cell.angle_gamma   90.00
#
_symmetry.space_group_name_H-M   'P 1'
#
loop_
_entity.id
_entity.type
_entity.pdbx_description
1 polymer ?
#
loop_
_entity_poly.entity_id
_entity_poly.type
_entity_poly.pdbx_seq_one_letter_code
_entity_poly.pdbx_strand_id
1 'polypeptide(L)'
;MIDPQDRFWSEGQNYCGPRENPTPKTYYNVWDWDQLRMVKVKGTAKLFPPEEDRELSILARFANYLSPEVRAITVDDDGLLTGLPTDLEEDYTLYFLHMFLSRSVARWPMAVQMAWDELNIFNSLPPHPNIIPFDRVVVEDQESRVIGFTTKYIPGGTLANPKILFRFEWLQQVTQVVDFLNLELGVMHQDIAPCNLLIDPYTQKIVLFDFDRATSRKKRLYEGRDDVTSVVFTLYELITNDTCIPHWDRHIGMVQSISEWIVNRELDSDVSKFRNFLSQWVATRRSDGDMERYLNAPHRFTWPDLPTAPDYNVPFEMGTT
;
A
#
# COMPACT_ATOMS: atom_id res chain seq x y z
N MET A 1 -1.78 11.35 -23.32
CA MET A 1 -1.15 10.05 -23.65
C MET A 1 -0.04 9.87 -22.62
N ILE A 2 -0.16 8.87 -21.76
CA ILE A 2 0.84 8.58 -20.72
C ILE A 2 2.11 8.10 -21.42
N ASP A 3 3.30 8.43 -20.90
CA ASP A 3 4.54 7.87 -21.43
C ASP A 3 4.43 6.33 -21.38
N PRO A 4 4.75 5.58 -22.46
CA PRO A 4 4.70 4.13 -22.45
C PRO A 4 5.46 3.48 -21.28
N GLN A 5 6.49 4.13 -20.73
CA GLN A 5 7.24 3.65 -19.57
C GLN A 5 6.48 3.83 -18.25
N ASP A 6 5.58 4.81 -18.17
CA ASP A 6 4.77 5.14 -16.99
C ASP A 6 3.35 4.53 -17.06
N ARG A 7 3.00 3.87 -18.18
CA ARG A 7 1.67 3.28 -18.39
C ARG A 7 1.37 2.13 -17.45
N PHE A 8 2.38 1.34 -17.09
CA PHE A 8 2.19 0.14 -16.28
C PHE A 8 2.86 0.28 -14.92
N TRP A 9 2.18 -0.17 -13.87
CA TRP A 9 2.73 -0.21 -12.52
C TRP A 9 2.47 -1.58 -11.89
N SER A 10 3.43 -2.11 -11.13
CA SER A 10 3.34 -3.41 -10.47
C SER A 10 3.47 -3.24 -8.96
N GLU A 11 2.66 -3.98 -8.21
CA GLU A 11 2.68 -3.96 -6.73
C GLU A 11 3.95 -4.60 -6.12
N GLY A 12 4.79 -5.26 -6.93
CA GLY A 12 5.88 -6.08 -6.40
C GLY A 12 5.38 -7.36 -5.72
N GLN A 13 6.31 -8.19 -5.23
CA GLN A 13 6.10 -9.63 -4.99
C GLN A 13 5.03 -10.02 -3.95
N ASN A 14 4.29 -11.10 -4.26
CA ASN A 14 3.59 -11.98 -3.31
C ASN A 14 4.28 -13.37 -3.16
N TYR A 15 5.57 -13.50 -3.53
CA TYR A 15 6.27 -14.80 -3.54
C TYR A 15 7.03 -15.07 -2.24
N CYS A 16 6.49 -15.98 -1.41
CA CYS A 16 7.15 -16.51 -0.19
C CYS A 16 7.61 -17.98 -0.38
N GLY A 17 8.18 -18.34 -1.53
CA GLY A 17 8.70 -19.69 -1.78
C GLY A 17 10.24 -19.75 -1.76
N PRO A 18 10.85 -20.92 -1.51
CA PRO A 18 12.31 -21.05 -1.49
C PRO A 18 12.91 -20.71 -2.87
N ARG A 19 14.00 -19.91 -2.87
CA ARG A 19 14.77 -19.50 -4.07
C ARG A 19 15.26 -20.68 -4.93
N GLU A 20 15.39 -21.84 -4.31
CA GLU A 20 16.00 -23.05 -4.89
C GLU A 20 15.03 -23.87 -5.76
N ASN A 21 13.73 -23.57 -5.72
CA ASN A 21 12.74 -24.25 -6.55
C ASN A 21 12.05 -23.24 -7.50
N PRO A 22 12.45 -23.16 -8.79
CA PRO A 22 11.95 -22.17 -9.74
C PRO A 22 10.60 -22.56 -10.40
N THR A 23 10.03 -23.70 -10.01
CA THR A 23 8.78 -24.25 -10.59
C THR A 23 7.44 -23.80 -9.98
N PRO A 24 7.33 -23.17 -8.78
CA PRO A 24 6.04 -22.78 -8.26
C PRO A 24 5.42 -21.66 -9.10
N LYS A 25 4.10 -21.75 -9.27
CA LYS A 25 3.31 -20.71 -9.91
C LYS A 25 3.31 -19.47 -9.03
N THR A 26 3.57 -18.32 -9.64
CA THR A 26 3.52 -17.00 -9.02
C THR A 26 2.64 -16.09 -9.87
N TYR A 27 2.25 -14.95 -9.30
CA TYR A 27 1.50 -13.93 -10.00
C TYR A 27 1.90 -12.53 -9.55
N TYR A 28 1.76 -11.59 -10.47
CA TYR A 28 1.94 -10.16 -10.23
C TYR A 28 0.68 -9.43 -10.66
N ASN A 29 0.30 -8.44 -9.87
CA ASN A 29 -0.77 -7.52 -10.21
C ASN A 29 -0.15 -6.34 -10.94
N VAL A 30 -0.53 -6.14 -12.21
CA VAL A 30 -0.06 -5.00 -13.00
C VAL A 30 -1.22 -4.09 -13.32
N TRP A 31 -1.10 -2.83 -12.95
CA TRP A 31 -2.03 -1.75 -13.27
C TRP A 31 -1.72 -1.17 -14.65
N ASP A 32 -2.72 -1.05 -15.52
CA ASP A 32 -2.67 -0.33 -16.79
C ASP A 32 -3.40 1.01 -16.63
N TRP A 33 -2.63 2.10 -16.53
CA TRP A 33 -3.16 3.45 -16.34
C TRP A 33 -3.90 3.99 -17.57
N ASP A 34 -3.61 3.47 -18.76
CA ASP A 34 -4.27 3.90 -20.00
C ASP A 34 -5.68 3.30 -20.11
N GLN A 35 -5.84 2.04 -19.69
CA GLN A 35 -7.11 1.32 -19.74
C GLN A 35 -7.84 1.27 -18.40
N LEU A 36 -7.27 1.89 -17.35
CA LEU A 36 -7.79 1.96 -15.98
C LEU A 36 -8.23 0.59 -15.44
N ARG A 37 -7.36 -0.41 -15.62
CA ARG A 37 -7.62 -1.78 -15.16
C ARG A 37 -6.37 -2.43 -14.60
N MET A 38 -6.58 -3.34 -13.66
CA MET A 38 -5.54 -4.25 -13.19
C MET A 38 -5.63 -5.57 -13.96
N VAL A 39 -4.48 -6.11 -14.35
CA VAL A 39 -4.34 -7.43 -14.98
C VAL A 39 -3.36 -8.26 -14.17
N LYS A 40 -3.83 -9.41 -13.68
CA LYS A 40 -2.99 -10.38 -12.98
C LYS A 40 -2.18 -11.19 -13.99
N VAL A 41 -0.86 -11.04 -13.97
CA VAL A 41 0.07 -11.80 -14.82
C VAL A 41 0.55 -13.02 -14.05
N LYS A 42 0.12 -14.22 -14.46
CA LYS A 42 0.45 -15.50 -13.84
C LYS A 42 1.56 -16.21 -14.62
N GLY A 43 2.52 -16.81 -13.95
CA GLY A 43 3.61 -17.58 -14.56
C GLY A 43 4.43 -18.32 -13.52
N THR A 44 5.67 -18.69 -13.85
CA THR A 44 6.58 -19.39 -12.93
C THR A 44 7.51 -18.42 -12.21
N ALA A 45 8.01 -18.79 -11.03
CA ALA A 45 9.01 -17.99 -10.32
C ALA A 45 10.29 -17.75 -11.14
N LYS A 46 10.59 -18.63 -12.11
CA LYS A 46 11.69 -18.46 -13.07
C LYS A 46 11.53 -17.23 -13.97
N LEU A 47 10.30 -16.92 -14.37
CA LEU A 47 10.01 -15.81 -15.28
C LEU A 47 10.06 -14.44 -14.58
N PHE A 48 9.80 -14.41 -13.27
CA PHE A 48 9.72 -13.18 -12.49
C PHE A 48 10.79 -13.13 -11.39
N PRO A 49 12.05 -12.85 -11.75
CA PRO A 49 13.10 -12.68 -10.76
C PRO A 49 12.79 -11.48 -9.83
N PRO A 50 13.14 -11.52 -8.53
CA PRO A 50 12.78 -10.47 -7.56
C PRO A 50 13.35 -9.07 -7.84
N GLU A 51 14.28 -8.95 -8.77
CA GLU A 51 15.06 -7.73 -9.03
C GLU A 51 14.68 -7.06 -10.36
N GLU A 52 13.73 -7.63 -11.14
CA GLU A 52 13.30 -7.09 -12.43
C GLU A 52 11.77 -7.09 -12.56
N ASP A 53 11.17 -5.96 -12.93
CA ASP A 53 9.73 -5.78 -13.17
C ASP A 53 9.30 -6.37 -14.54
N ARG A 54 9.59 -7.65 -14.79
CA ARG A 54 9.35 -8.31 -16.08
C ARG A 54 7.88 -8.38 -16.45
N GLU A 55 7.00 -8.44 -15.46
CA GLU A 55 5.55 -8.44 -15.60
C GLU A 55 5.04 -7.20 -16.36
N LEU A 56 5.68 -6.04 -16.19
CA LEU A 56 5.32 -4.80 -16.89
C LEU A 56 5.58 -4.96 -18.39
N SER A 57 6.76 -5.46 -18.74
CA SER A 57 7.16 -5.71 -20.13
C SER A 57 6.31 -6.79 -20.79
N ILE A 58 5.93 -7.82 -20.03
CA ILE A 58 5.06 -8.90 -20.51
C ILE A 58 3.66 -8.35 -20.80
N LEU A 59 3.03 -7.62 -19.87
CA LEU A 59 1.70 -7.07 -20.09
C LEU A 59 1.70 -6.07 -21.24
N ALA A 60 2.73 -5.23 -21.36
CA ALA A 60 2.85 -4.23 -22.43
C ALA A 60 2.73 -4.83 -23.84
N ARG A 61 3.21 -6.08 -24.04
CA ARG A 61 3.11 -6.79 -25.34
C ARG A 61 1.66 -7.10 -25.74
N PHE A 62 0.78 -7.30 -24.76
CA PHE A 62 -0.57 -7.82 -24.97
C PHE A 62 -1.67 -6.79 -24.65
N ALA A 63 -1.39 -5.78 -23.82
CA ALA A 63 -2.40 -4.89 -23.24
C ALA A 63 -3.37 -4.26 -24.27
N ASN A 64 -2.86 -3.90 -25.45
CA ASN A 64 -3.68 -3.29 -26.51
C ASN A 64 -4.52 -4.30 -27.31
N TYR A 65 -4.24 -5.60 -27.17
CA TYR A 65 -4.92 -6.69 -27.87
C TYR A 65 -5.87 -7.47 -26.95
N LEU A 66 -5.76 -7.30 -25.63
CA LEU A 66 -6.61 -7.95 -24.65
C LEU A 66 -7.97 -7.25 -24.58
N SER A 67 -9.05 -8.03 -24.67
CA SER A 67 -10.42 -7.54 -24.38
C SER A 67 -10.46 -6.82 -23.03
N PRO A 68 -11.19 -5.68 -22.90
CA PRO A 68 -11.33 -4.95 -21.64
C PRO A 68 -11.83 -5.79 -20.46
N GLU A 69 -12.46 -6.94 -20.72
CA GLU A 69 -12.98 -7.86 -19.70
C GLU A 69 -11.90 -8.78 -19.11
N VAL A 70 -10.75 -8.92 -19.76
CA VAL A 70 -9.65 -9.74 -19.24
C VAL A 70 -9.12 -9.13 -17.95
N ARG A 71 -9.09 -9.93 -16.89
CA ARG A 71 -8.55 -9.58 -15.55
C ARG A 71 -7.30 -10.36 -15.17
N ALA A 72 -7.00 -11.43 -15.89
CA ALA A 72 -5.80 -12.22 -15.67
C ALA A 72 -5.29 -12.84 -16.97
N ILE A 73 -3.98 -13.02 -17.07
CA ILE A 73 -3.31 -13.72 -18.16
C ILE A 73 -2.35 -14.75 -17.57
N THR A 74 -2.22 -15.90 -18.23
CA THR A 74 -1.19 -16.89 -17.91
C THR A 74 -0.14 -16.89 -19.01
N VAL A 75 1.13 -16.84 -18.61
CA VAL A 75 2.27 -16.86 -19.51
C VAL A 75 3.22 -18.00 -19.20
N ASP A 76 3.90 -18.53 -20.22
CA ASP A 76 4.99 -19.49 -20.06
C ASP A 76 6.33 -18.83 -19.71
N ASP A 77 7.37 -19.65 -19.54
CA ASP A 77 8.75 -19.22 -19.23
C ASP A 77 9.36 -18.30 -20.31
N ASP A 78 8.78 -18.23 -21.51
CA ASP A 78 9.20 -17.35 -22.61
C ASP A 78 8.36 -16.04 -22.65
N GLY A 79 7.44 -15.87 -21.71
CA GLY A 79 6.53 -14.73 -21.63
C GLY A 79 5.46 -14.72 -22.73
N LEU A 80 5.14 -15.88 -23.30
CA LEU A 80 4.06 -16.06 -24.27
C LEU A 80 2.76 -16.45 -23.58
N LEU A 81 1.65 -15.96 -24.14
CA LEU A 81 0.32 -16.14 -23.56
C LEU A 81 -0.16 -17.58 -23.77
N THR A 82 -0.35 -18.32 -22.68
CA THR A 82 -0.75 -19.74 -22.69
C THR A 82 -2.17 -19.98 -22.20
N GLY A 83 -2.80 -18.99 -21.56
CA GLY A 83 -4.20 -19.09 -21.15
C GLY A 83 -4.79 -17.76 -20.71
N LEU A 84 -6.07 -17.57 -21.05
CA LEU A 84 -6.95 -16.59 -20.44
C LEU A 84 -7.91 -17.37 -19.52
N PRO A 85 -8.05 -17.04 -18.23
CA PRO A 85 -8.98 -17.74 -17.37
C PRO A 85 -10.41 -17.52 -17.86
N THR A 86 -11.16 -18.61 -17.96
CA THR A 86 -12.58 -18.65 -18.34
C THR A 86 -13.51 -18.57 -17.14
N ASP A 87 -13.01 -18.69 -15.91
CA ASP A 87 -13.81 -18.70 -14.69
C ASP A 87 -13.73 -17.38 -13.92
N LEU A 88 -14.93 -16.82 -13.67
CA LEU A 88 -15.17 -15.60 -12.88
C LEU A 88 -14.81 -15.74 -11.39
N GLU A 89 -14.57 -16.96 -10.90
CA GLU A 89 -14.22 -17.21 -9.49
C GLU A 89 -12.73 -16.99 -9.16
N GLU A 90 -11.82 -16.90 -10.14
CA GLU A 90 -10.39 -16.61 -9.86
C GLU A 90 -10.10 -15.10 -9.70
N ASP A 91 -11.15 -14.27 -9.70
CA ASP A 91 -11.16 -12.81 -9.67
C ASP A 91 -11.03 -12.22 -8.24
N TYR A 92 -10.62 -13.04 -7.27
CA TYR A 92 -10.31 -12.62 -5.88
C TYR A 92 -8.93 -11.95 -5.78
N THR A 93 -8.65 -10.96 -6.63
CA THR A 93 -7.51 -10.06 -6.43
C THR A 93 -7.93 -9.06 -5.36
N LEU A 94 -7.31 -9.11 -4.17
CA LEU A 94 -7.45 -8.05 -3.18
C LEU A 94 -6.94 -6.76 -3.83
N TYR A 95 -7.85 -5.83 -4.08
CA TYR A 95 -7.59 -4.59 -4.79
C TYR A 95 -6.79 -3.62 -3.91
N PHE A 96 -5.57 -3.26 -4.30
CA PHE A 96 -5.05 -1.93 -3.96
C PHE A 96 -5.50 -0.99 -5.08
N LEU A 97 -6.44 -0.15 -4.72
CA LEU A 97 -7.04 0.85 -5.57
C LEU A 97 -6.55 2.17 -5.04
N HIS A 98 -5.65 2.85 -5.77
CA HIS A 98 -5.79 4.30 -5.86
C HIS A 98 -7.15 4.52 -6.53
N MET A 99 -8.22 4.58 -5.73
CA MET A 99 -9.53 4.15 -6.18
C MET A 99 -10.13 5.12 -7.17
N PHE A 100 -10.04 4.75 -8.47
CA PHE A 100 -11.06 5.17 -9.40
C PHE A 100 -12.34 4.43 -9.06
N LEU A 101 -13.32 5.14 -8.51
CA LEU A 101 -14.71 4.71 -8.32
C LEU A 101 -15.39 4.51 -9.70
N SER A 102 -14.84 3.62 -10.52
CA SER A 102 -15.45 3.19 -11.78
C SER A 102 -16.45 2.06 -11.49
N ARG A 103 -17.36 1.84 -12.45
CA ARG A 103 -18.55 0.96 -12.36
C ARG A 103 -18.27 -0.48 -11.89
N SER A 104 -17.03 -0.96 -11.94
CA SER A 104 -16.62 -2.29 -11.45
C SER A 104 -16.43 -2.37 -9.92
N VAL A 105 -16.01 -1.27 -9.28
CA VAL A 105 -15.71 -1.20 -7.84
C VAL A 105 -16.98 -1.16 -6.99
N ALA A 106 -18.05 -0.59 -7.53
CA ALA A 106 -19.37 -0.52 -6.88
C ALA A 106 -20.01 -1.89 -6.59
N ARG A 107 -19.47 -2.99 -7.13
CA ARG A 107 -19.93 -4.36 -6.83
C ARG A 107 -19.47 -4.88 -5.45
N TRP A 108 -18.54 -4.21 -4.78
CA TRP A 108 -17.94 -4.71 -3.53
C TRP A 108 -18.08 -3.69 -2.39
N PRO A 109 -19.03 -3.90 -1.45
CA PRO A 109 -19.31 -2.97 -0.35
C PRO A 109 -18.07 -2.60 0.49
N MET A 110 -17.12 -3.53 0.62
CA MET A 110 -15.91 -3.30 1.41
C MET A 110 -14.95 -2.30 0.75
N ALA A 111 -14.73 -2.41 -0.56
CA ALA A 111 -13.84 -1.54 -1.32
C ALA A 111 -14.38 -0.10 -1.35
N VAL A 112 -15.68 0.06 -1.63
CA VAL A 112 -16.34 1.37 -1.61
C VAL A 112 -16.19 2.06 -0.25
N GLN A 113 -16.36 1.32 0.84
CA GLN A 113 -16.18 1.87 2.18
C GLN A 113 -14.71 2.19 2.49
N MET A 114 -13.73 1.40 2.01
CA MET A 114 -12.30 1.72 2.17
C MET A 114 -11.93 3.03 1.48
N ALA A 115 -12.30 3.22 0.21
CA ALA A 115 -12.05 4.48 -0.47
C ALA A 115 -12.80 5.66 0.14
N TRP A 116 -14.01 5.43 0.66
CA TRP A 116 -14.74 6.47 1.39
C TRP A 116 -13.99 6.88 2.67
N ASP A 117 -13.51 5.91 3.45
CA ASP A 117 -12.76 6.17 4.67
C ASP A 117 -11.43 6.88 4.34
N GLU A 118 -10.66 6.38 3.38
CA GLU A 118 -9.40 6.98 2.93
C GLU A 118 -9.59 8.42 2.47
N LEU A 119 -10.53 8.67 1.55
CA LEU A 119 -10.82 10.01 1.03
C LEU A 119 -11.13 10.99 2.17
N ASN A 120 -11.98 10.57 3.11
CA ASN A 120 -12.40 11.42 4.21
C ASN A 120 -11.31 11.63 5.26
N ILE A 121 -10.52 10.61 5.57
CA ILE A 121 -9.34 10.74 6.43
C ILE A 121 -8.42 11.76 5.81
N PHE A 122 -8.04 11.52 4.56
CA PHE A 122 -6.98 12.29 3.92
C PHE A 122 -7.34 13.76 3.72
N ASN A 123 -8.57 14.02 3.28
CA ASN A 123 -9.09 15.38 3.14
C ASN A 123 -9.26 16.10 4.49
N SER A 124 -9.39 15.36 5.59
CA SER A 124 -9.53 15.93 6.94
C SER A 124 -8.20 16.10 7.68
N LEU A 125 -7.11 15.51 7.18
CA LEU A 125 -5.81 15.63 7.84
C LEU A 125 -5.32 17.09 7.76
N PRO A 126 -4.88 17.68 8.88
CA PRO A 126 -4.25 18.98 8.85
C PRO A 126 -2.91 18.90 8.09
N PRO A 127 -2.44 20.00 7.49
CA PRO A 127 -1.16 20.02 6.80
C PRO A 127 -0.01 19.60 7.72
N HIS A 128 0.76 18.60 7.30
CA HIS A 128 1.92 18.10 8.03
C HIS A 128 3.11 17.91 7.08
N PRO A 129 4.34 18.32 7.44
CA PRO A 129 5.49 18.27 6.53
C PRO A 129 5.91 16.85 6.09
N ASN A 130 5.51 15.83 6.86
CA ASN A 130 5.81 14.42 6.58
C ASN A 130 4.56 13.61 6.16
N ILE A 131 3.47 14.26 5.76
CA ILE A 131 2.28 13.61 5.17
C ILE A 131 2.07 14.23 3.79
N ILE A 132 1.80 13.41 2.78
CA ILE A 132 1.57 13.93 1.43
C ILE A 132 0.28 14.79 1.42
N PRO A 133 0.29 15.99 0.83
CA PRO A 133 -0.91 16.81 0.81
C PRO A 133 -1.95 16.23 -0.16
N PHE A 134 -3.18 16.14 0.33
CA PHE A 134 -4.37 16.00 -0.50
C PHE A 134 -4.52 17.23 -1.40
N ASP A 135 -4.83 17.04 -2.69
CA ASP A 135 -5.03 18.15 -3.64
C ASP A 135 -6.52 18.31 -3.98
N ARG A 136 -7.11 17.38 -4.74
CA ARG A 136 -8.47 17.55 -5.27
C ARG A 136 -9.24 16.24 -5.35
N VAL A 137 -10.56 16.34 -5.25
CA VAL A 137 -11.48 15.27 -5.64
C VAL A 137 -11.70 15.34 -7.15
N VAL A 138 -11.62 14.19 -7.82
CA VAL A 138 -11.94 14.06 -9.23
C VAL A 138 -13.38 13.59 -9.37
N VAL A 139 -14.17 14.29 -10.18
CA VAL A 139 -15.59 14.01 -10.41
C VAL A 139 -15.82 13.82 -11.90
N GLU A 140 -16.66 12.86 -12.26
CA GLU A 140 -17.11 12.64 -13.64
C GLU A 140 -18.20 13.64 -14.04
N ASP A 141 -18.06 14.23 -15.23
CA ASP A 141 -18.90 15.34 -15.71
C ASP A 141 -20.40 14.99 -15.85
N GLN A 142 -20.76 13.76 -16.22
CA GLN A 142 -22.14 13.42 -16.59
C GLN A 142 -23.04 13.10 -15.40
N GLU A 143 -22.55 12.28 -14.48
CA GLU A 143 -23.32 11.79 -13.33
C GLU A 143 -22.88 12.43 -12.00
N SER A 144 -21.92 13.38 -12.04
CA SER A 144 -21.30 13.98 -10.84
C SER A 144 -20.80 12.94 -9.84
N ARG A 145 -20.33 11.80 -10.34
CA ARG A 145 -19.77 10.71 -9.52
C ARG A 145 -18.35 11.07 -9.14
N VAL A 146 -18.01 10.92 -7.86
CA VAL A 146 -16.60 10.93 -7.45
C VAL A 146 -15.94 9.75 -8.13
N ILE A 147 -14.83 9.99 -8.84
CA ILE A 147 -14.01 8.98 -9.50
C ILE A 147 -12.62 8.90 -8.88
N GLY A 148 -12.36 9.54 -7.74
CA GLY A 148 -11.08 9.44 -7.03
C GLY A 148 -10.61 10.79 -6.52
N PHE A 149 -9.33 10.87 -6.19
CA PHE A 149 -8.68 12.11 -5.75
C PHE A 149 -7.24 12.18 -6.25
N THR A 150 -6.66 13.37 -6.22
CA THR A 150 -5.27 13.64 -6.59
C THR A 150 -4.44 14.00 -5.36
N THR A 151 -3.17 13.62 -5.41
CA THR A 151 -2.13 14.04 -4.47
C THR A 151 -0.99 14.69 -5.22
N LYS A 152 -0.12 15.42 -4.51
CA LYS A 152 1.10 15.95 -5.11
C LYS A 152 2.06 14.80 -5.47
N TYR A 153 2.55 14.77 -6.70
CA TYR A 153 3.60 13.83 -7.09
C TYR A 153 4.96 14.19 -6.46
N ILE A 154 5.64 13.19 -5.90
CA ILE A 154 6.98 13.32 -5.30
C ILE A 154 7.96 12.38 -6.04
N PRO A 155 8.94 12.91 -6.79
CA PRO A 155 9.76 12.10 -7.69
C PRO A 155 10.93 11.37 -7.01
N GLY A 156 11.14 11.52 -5.70
CA GLY A 156 12.32 10.96 -5.02
C GLY A 156 12.25 9.45 -4.74
N GLY A 157 11.15 8.79 -5.13
CA GLY A 157 10.94 7.37 -4.91
C GLY A 157 10.71 7.02 -3.44
N THR A 158 10.60 5.71 -3.18
CA THR A 158 10.26 5.17 -1.85
C THR A 158 11.50 4.61 -1.15
N LEU A 159 11.41 4.47 0.17
CA LEU A 159 12.44 3.81 0.96
C LEU A 159 12.53 2.29 0.73
N ALA A 160 11.61 1.70 -0.03
CA ALA A 160 11.71 0.31 -0.48
C ALA A 160 12.93 0.07 -1.37
N ASN A 161 13.47 1.11 -2.03
CA ASN A 161 14.72 0.98 -2.77
C ASN A 161 15.92 0.84 -1.79
N PRO A 162 16.58 -0.32 -1.73
CA PRO A 162 17.65 -0.57 -0.77
C PRO A 162 18.94 0.22 -1.09
N LYS A 163 19.06 0.77 -2.30
CA LYS A 163 20.22 1.57 -2.73
C LYS A 163 20.25 2.97 -2.12
N ILE A 164 19.16 3.41 -1.52
CA ILE A 164 19.07 4.74 -0.90
C ILE A 164 19.61 4.66 0.53
N LEU A 165 20.60 5.50 0.87
CA LEU A 165 21.07 5.69 2.26
C LEU A 165 19.90 5.95 3.22
N PHE A 166 19.78 5.18 4.29
CA PHE A 166 18.77 5.43 5.32
C PHE A 166 19.32 6.32 6.44
N ARG A 167 18.64 7.45 6.68
CA ARG A 167 19.08 8.46 7.66
C ARG A 167 18.42 8.26 9.01
N PHE A 168 19.16 8.48 10.09
CA PHE A 168 18.60 8.46 11.45
C PHE A 168 17.48 9.48 11.64
N GLU A 169 17.61 10.66 11.01
CA GLU A 169 16.56 11.68 11.03
C GLU A 169 15.23 11.16 10.45
N TRP A 170 15.27 10.28 9.44
CA TRP A 170 14.07 9.74 8.82
C TRP A 170 13.32 8.80 9.77
N LEU A 171 14.02 8.01 10.60
CA LEU A 171 13.37 7.24 11.67
C LEU A 171 12.68 8.18 12.68
N GLN A 172 13.31 9.30 13.03
CA GLN A 172 12.69 10.29 13.93
C GLN A 172 11.41 10.87 13.30
N GLN A 173 11.46 11.24 12.02
CA GLN A 173 10.31 11.75 11.29
C GLN A 173 9.16 10.72 11.20
N VAL A 174 9.47 9.44 10.95
CA VAL A 174 8.47 8.35 10.96
C VAL A 174 7.81 8.24 12.33
N THR A 175 8.59 8.21 13.42
CA THR A 175 8.01 8.13 14.77
C THR A 175 7.18 9.36 15.13
N GLN A 176 7.59 10.55 14.70
CA GLN A 176 6.86 11.80 14.94
C GLN A 176 5.53 11.84 14.20
N VAL A 177 5.49 11.45 12.92
CA VAL A 177 4.23 11.41 12.16
C VAL A 177 3.28 10.34 12.71
N VAL A 178 3.81 9.20 13.14
CA VAL A 178 3.01 8.14 13.78
C VAL A 178 2.45 8.59 15.13
N ASP A 179 3.23 9.29 15.93
CA ASP A 179 2.75 9.87 17.19
C ASP A 179 1.69 10.96 16.95
N PHE A 180 1.90 11.81 15.95
CA PHE A 180 0.94 12.82 15.54
C PHE A 180 -0.41 12.19 15.16
N LEU A 181 -0.39 11.20 14.27
CA LEU A 181 -1.59 10.48 13.84
C LEU A 181 -2.28 9.78 15.03
N ASN A 182 -1.53 8.97 15.80
CA ASN A 182 -2.12 8.14 16.84
C ASN A 182 -2.53 8.91 18.10
N LEU A 183 -1.67 9.82 18.58
CA LEU A 183 -1.81 10.46 19.88
C LEU A 183 -2.55 11.80 19.81
N GLU A 184 -2.45 12.53 18.70
CA GLU A 184 -3.14 13.81 18.55
C GLU A 184 -4.47 13.65 17.81
N LEU A 185 -4.46 12.92 16.69
CA LEU A 185 -5.63 12.80 15.82
C LEU A 185 -6.47 11.55 16.07
N GLY A 186 -5.92 10.55 16.78
CA GLY A 186 -6.58 9.27 16.95
C GLY A 186 -6.84 8.56 15.63
N VAL A 187 -5.87 8.64 14.71
CA VAL A 187 -5.84 7.93 13.43
C VAL A 187 -4.70 6.90 13.45
N MET A 188 -5.02 5.64 13.16
CA MET A 188 -4.04 4.59 12.91
C MET A 188 -3.89 4.43 11.40
N HIS A 189 -2.66 4.37 10.89
CA HIS A 189 -2.40 4.17 9.47
C HIS A 189 -2.55 2.70 9.06
N GLN A 190 -2.14 1.76 9.91
CA GLN A 190 -2.20 0.30 9.73
C GLN A 190 -1.37 -0.27 8.57
N ASP A 191 -0.51 0.54 7.94
CA ASP A 191 0.34 0.13 6.81
C ASP A 191 1.62 0.96 6.72
N ILE A 192 2.25 1.25 7.87
CA ILE A 192 3.58 1.87 7.87
C ILE A 192 4.57 0.83 7.34
N ALA A 193 5.13 1.09 6.16
CA ALA A 193 6.04 0.20 5.44
C ALA A 193 7.05 1.00 4.59
N PRO A 194 8.20 0.42 4.20
CA PRO A 194 9.19 1.08 3.34
C PRO A 194 8.61 1.61 2.01
N CYS A 195 7.64 0.91 1.43
CA CYS A 195 6.96 1.30 0.20
C CYS A 195 6.08 2.54 0.35
N ASN A 196 5.59 2.80 1.56
CA ASN A 196 4.66 3.91 1.86
C ASN A 196 5.39 5.16 2.37
N LEU A 197 6.73 5.17 2.32
CA LEU A 197 7.59 6.27 2.73
C LEU A 197 8.35 6.84 1.52
N LEU A 198 7.90 7.97 1.02
CA LEU A 198 8.53 8.71 -0.08
C LEU A 198 9.65 9.61 0.44
N ILE A 199 10.64 9.90 -0.39
CA ILE A 199 11.62 10.95 -0.12
C ILE A 199 11.31 12.15 -0.99
N ASP A 200 11.11 13.32 -0.37
CA ASP A 200 11.05 14.56 -1.11
C ASP A 200 12.48 15.00 -1.50
N PRO A 201 12.84 15.02 -2.80
CA PRO A 201 14.20 15.33 -3.20
C PRO A 201 14.60 16.78 -2.91
N TYR A 202 13.64 17.69 -2.75
CA TYR A 202 13.89 19.11 -2.47
C TYR A 202 14.17 19.37 -1.00
N THR A 203 13.40 18.72 -0.11
CA THR A 203 13.52 18.93 1.34
C THR A 203 14.38 17.86 2.02
N GLN A 204 14.66 16.74 1.34
CA GLN A 204 15.35 15.56 1.88
C GLN A 204 14.64 14.97 3.12
N LYS A 205 13.32 15.12 3.18
CA LYS A 205 12.46 14.60 4.24
C LYS A 205 11.63 13.44 3.75
N ILE A 206 11.22 12.58 4.68
CA ILE A 206 10.25 11.52 4.38
C ILE A 206 8.84 12.09 4.32
N VAL A 207 8.02 11.52 3.45
CA VAL A 207 6.61 11.84 3.30
C VAL A 207 5.83 10.52 3.31
N LEU A 208 4.93 10.38 4.27
CA LEU A 208 4.02 9.25 4.39
C LEU A 208 2.84 9.45 3.42
N PHE A 209 2.48 8.39 2.71
CA PHE A 209 1.31 8.32 1.84
C PHE A 209 0.60 6.97 2.00
N ASP A 210 -0.51 6.80 1.30
CA ASP A 210 -1.32 5.57 1.24
C ASP A 210 -2.12 5.30 2.52
N PHE A 211 -3.25 6.00 2.68
CA PHE A 211 -4.12 5.90 3.87
C PHE A 211 -5.28 4.92 3.66
N ASP A 212 -5.16 3.99 2.71
CA ASP A 212 -6.21 3.04 2.30
C ASP A 212 -6.71 2.14 3.46
N ARG A 213 -5.83 1.84 4.41
CA ARG A 213 -6.06 1.04 5.61
C ARG A 213 -6.21 1.88 6.86
N ALA A 214 -6.13 3.19 6.74
CA ALA A 214 -6.22 4.06 7.90
C ALA A 214 -7.62 4.00 8.53
N THR A 215 -7.68 4.18 9.85
CA THR A 215 -8.94 4.19 10.61
C THR A 215 -8.86 5.20 11.76
N SER A 216 -10.00 5.76 12.18
CA SER A 216 -10.09 6.65 13.36
C SER A 216 -11.00 6.14 14.48
N ARG A 217 -11.41 4.86 14.43
CA ARG A 217 -12.40 4.30 15.37
C ARG A 217 -12.06 2.85 15.73
N LYS A 218 -12.89 2.23 16.56
CA LYS A 218 -12.88 0.77 16.81
C LYS A 218 -13.29 -0.07 15.59
N LYS A 219 -13.74 0.56 14.50
CA LYS A 219 -14.10 -0.15 13.27
C LYS A 219 -12.82 -0.43 12.48
N ARG A 220 -12.69 -1.67 11.98
CA ARG A 220 -11.60 -2.08 11.06
C ARG A 220 -10.19 -1.96 11.64
N LEU A 221 -10.07 -2.21 12.95
CA LEU A 221 -8.77 -2.49 13.56
C LEU A 221 -8.38 -3.91 13.15
N TYR A 222 -7.38 -4.03 12.28
CA TYR A 222 -6.86 -5.32 11.88
C TYR A 222 -5.89 -5.83 12.94
N GLU A 223 -6.04 -7.10 13.31
CA GLU A 223 -5.13 -7.75 14.24
C GLU A 223 -3.70 -7.73 13.67
N GLY A 224 -2.73 -7.33 14.50
CA GLY A 224 -1.31 -7.24 14.10
C GLY A 224 -0.92 -6.00 13.27
N ARG A 225 -1.85 -5.06 13.02
CA ARG A 225 -1.58 -3.83 12.24
C ARG A 225 -1.54 -2.56 13.06
N ASP A 226 -1.08 -2.62 14.31
CA ASP A 226 -0.82 -1.39 15.05
C ASP A 226 0.42 -0.66 14.47
N ASP A 227 0.38 0.68 14.45
CA ASP A 227 1.44 1.48 13.84
C ASP A 227 2.78 1.33 14.57
N VAL A 228 2.77 1.06 15.88
CA VAL A 228 4.00 0.87 16.67
C VAL A 228 4.73 -0.39 16.20
N THR A 229 4.02 -1.51 16.07
CA THR A 229 4.54 -2.75 15.48
C THR A 229 4.99 -2.49 14.03
N SER A 230 4.20 -1.76 13.25
CA SER A 230 4.53 -1.47 11.85
C SER A 230 5.83 -0.67 11.70
N VAL A 231 6.10 0.31 12.56
CA VAL A 231 7.38 1.04 12.60
C VAL A 231 8.54 0.13 12.99
N VAL A 232 8.36 -0.77 13.96
CA VAL A 232 9.41 -1.72 14.38
C VAL A 232 9.83 -2.62 13.22
N PHE A 233 8.85 -3.19 12.50
CA PHE A 233 9.13 -4.04 11.35
C PHE A 233 9.65 -3.25 10.15
N THR A 234 9.12 -2.04 9.91
CA THR A 234 9.66 -1.14 8.87
C THR A 234 11.13 -0.87 9.10
N LEU A 235 11.55 -0.53 10.33
CA LEU A 235 12.96 -0.28 10.62
C LEU A 235 13.82 -1.54 10.43
N TYR A 236 13.31 -2.70 10.86
CA TYR A 236 13.97 -3.98 10.65
C TYR A 236 14.18 -4.24 9.16
N GLU A 237 13.12 -4.20 8.36
CA GLU A 237 13.14 -4.40 6.91
C GLU A 237 14.08 -3.41 6.20
N LEU A 238 14.05 -2.13 6.58
CA LEU A 238 14.93 -1.12 5.99
C LEU A 238 16.40 -1.43 6.22
N ILE A 239 16.77 -1.94 7.40
CA ILE A 239 18.18 -2.18 7.76
C ILE A 239 18.67 -3.55 7.29
N THR A 240 17.84 -4.58 7.40
CA THR A 240 18.24 -5.97 7.12
C THR A 240 17.87 -6.44 5.73
N ASN A 241 16.98 -5.72 5.02
CA ASN A 241 16.37 -6.15 3.77
C ASN A 241 15.66 -7.52 3.87
N ASP A 242 15.24 -7.90 5.08
CA ASP A 242 14.49 -9.11 5.35
C ASP A 242 12.99 -8.82 5.37
N THR A 243 12.32 -9.12 4.26
CA THR A 243 10.89 -8.90 4.04
C THR A 243 10.04 -10.15 4.33
N CYS A 244 10.60 -11.19 4.95
CA CYS A 244 9.99 -12.52 4.99
C CYS A 244 8.93 -12.70 6.10
N ILE A 245 8.58 -11.65 6.86
CA ILE A 245 7.65 -11.74 7.99
C ILE A 245 6.29 -11.10 7.62
N PRO A 246 5.26 -11.92 7.36
CA PRO A 246 3.93 -11.42 7.03
C PRO A 246 3.31 -10.62 8.17
N HIS A 247 2.50 -9.62 7.84
CA HIS A 247 1.96 -8.69 8.84
C HIS A 247 1.06 -9.33 9.92
N TRP A 248 0.36 -10.42 9.60
CA TRP A 248 -0.47 -11.15 10.57
C TRP A 248 0.34 -11.97 11.59
N ASP A 249 1.62 -12.25 11.31
CA ASP A 249 2.52 -12.97 12.21
C ASP A 249 3.44 -12.02 13.00
N ARG A 250 3.28 -10.70 12.83
CA ARG A 250 4.18 -9.69 13.41
C ARG A 250 3.95 -9.54 14.90
N HIS A 251 5.00 -9.83 15.66
CA HIS A 251 5.10 -9.47 17.06
C HIS A 251 6.42 -8.74 17.31
N ILE A 252 6.35 -7.56 17.95
CA ILE A 252 7.53 -6.73 18.25
C ILE A 252 8.66 -7.53 18.94
N GLY A 253 8.30 -8.50 19.79
CA GLY A 253 9.27 -9.37 20.46
C GLY A 253 10.17 -10.15 19.50
N MET A 254 9.70 -10.47 18.28
CA MET A 254 10.51 -11.12 17.26
C MET A 254 11.70 -10.24 16.86
N VAL A 255 11.47 -8.95 16.62
CA VAL A 255 12.52 -8.01 16.21
C VAL A 255 13.39 -7.57 17.40
N GLN A 256 12.78 -7.34 18.56
CA GLN A 256 13.50 -6.89 19.77
C GLN A 256 14.38 -7.97 20.40
N SER A 257 14.04 -9.27 20.23
CA SER A 257 14.83 -10.39 20.78
C SER A 257 16.08 -10.72 19.95
N ILE A 258 16.17 -10.24 18.70
CA ILE A 258 17.34 -10.44 17.85
C ILE A 258 18.51 -9.65 18.42
N SER A 259 19.59 -10.33 18.84
CA SER A 259 20.75 -9.69 19.46
C SER A 259 21.50 -8.78 18.48
N GLU A 260 21.68 -9.22 17.23
CA GLU A 260 22.45 -8.53 16.20
C GLU A 260 21.66 -8.45 14.90
N TRP A 261 21.57 -7.26 14.31
CA TRP A 261 20.92 -7.06 13.01
C TRP A 261 21.99 -7.12 11.92
N ILE A 262 21.78 -7.96 10.92
CA ILE A 262 22.62 -7.97 9.72
C ILE A 262 22.30 -6.69 8.93
N VAL A 263 23.27 -5.78 8.84
CA VAL A 263 23.07 -4.51 8.14
C VAL A 263 23.32 -4.71 6.65
N ASN A 264 22.26 -4.65 5.85
CA ASN A 264 22.28 -4.82 4.39
C ASN A 264 21.96 -3.51 3.65
N ARG A 265 22.02 -2.38 4.35
CA ARG A 265 21.76 -1.03 3.80
C ARG A 265 22.77 -0.03 4.33
N GLU A 266 23.11 0.96 3.51
CA GLU A 266 23.95 2.08 3.94
C GLU A 266 23.18 2.95 4.94
N LEU A 267 23.81 3.27 6.08
CA LEU A 267 23.25 4.09 7.16
C LEU A 267 24.13 5.30 7.44
N ASP A 268 23.53 6.43 7.82
CA ASP A 268 24.27 7.64 8.23
C ASP A 268 24.78 7.61 9.69
N SER A 269 24.50 6.53 10.40
CA SER A 269 24.81 6.34 11.82
C SER A 269 24.89 4.85 12.15
N ASP A 270 25.49 4.51 13.29
CA ASP A 270 25.56 3.14 13.77
C ASP A 270 24.17 2.53 14.05
N VAL A 271 23.97 1.26 13.71
CA VAL A 271 22.70 0.54 13.90
C VAL A 271 22.21 0.57 15.37
N SER A 272 23.13 0.61 16.34
CA SER A 272 22.77 0.72 17.76
C SER A 272 22.03 2.02 18.06
N LYS A 273 22.33 3.12 17.36
CA LYS A 273 21.64 4.41 17.52
C LYS A 273 20.17 4.29 17.11
N PHE A 274 19.91 3.67 15.96
CA PHE A 274 18.54 3.39 15.49
C PHE A 274 17.78 2.49 16.46
N ARG A 275 18.40 1.37 16.88
CA ARG A 275 17.78 0.40 17.79
C ARG A 275 17.50 0.96 19.18
N ASN A 276 18.41 1.76 19.74
CA ASN A 276 18.23 2.41 21.04
C ASN A 276 17.08 3.41 21.00
N PHE A 277 17.04 4.25 19.96
CA PHE A 277 15.95 5.21 19.77
C PHE A 277 14.60 4.50 19.63
N LEU A 278 14.51 3.48 18.75
CA LEU A 278 13.29 2.71 18.57
C LEU A 278 12.84 2.03 19.87
N SER A 279 13.77 1.45 20.63
CA SER A 279 13.43 0.77 21.89
C SER A 279 12.88 1.73 22.94
N GLN A 280 13.47 2.93 23.06
CA GLN A 280 12.96 3.99 23.95
C GLN A 280 11.57 4.45 23.51
N TRP A 281 11.38 4.69 22.21
CA TRP A 281 10.10 5.09 21.65
C TRP A 281 9.03 4.03 21.92
N VAL A 282 9.29 2.76 21.61
CA VAL A 282 8.37 1.65 21.89
C VAL A 282 8.04 1.53 23.38
N ALA A 283 9.03 1.63 24.27
CA ALA A 283 8.80 1.52 25.71
C ALA A 283 7.81 2.57 26.24
N THR A 284 7.88 3.79 25.71
CA THR A 284 6.96 4.88 26.10
C THR A 284 5.54 4.73 25.56
N ARG A 285 5.31 3.83 24.58
CA ARG A 285 3.98 3.49 24.02
C ARG A 285 3.55 2.06 24.39
N ARG A 286 4.13 1.50 25.46
CA ARG A 286 3.76 0.20 26.03
C ARG A 286 3.43 0.27 27.52
N SER A 287 3.49 1.47 28.11
CA SER A 287 3.13 1.69 29.51
C SER A 287 1.62 1.90 29.62
N ASP A 288 0.89 0.81 29.86
CA ASP A 288 -0.54 0.65 30.17
C ASP A 288 -1.54 1.68 29.58
N GLY A 289 -2.45 1.20 28.72
CA GLY A 289 -3.60 1.97 28.21
C GLY A 289 -3.45 2.47 26.77
N ASP A 290 -2.53 1.91 25.97
CA ASP A 290 -2.17 2.44 24.64
C ASP A 290 -3.37 2.58 23.69
N MET A 291 -4.25 1.56 23.65
CA MET A 291 -5.48 1.61 22.86
C MET A 291 -6.47 2.65 23.42
N GLU A 292 -6.56 2.81 24.74
CA GLU A 292 -7.42 3.82 25.34
C GLU A 292 -6.91 5.23 25.05
N ARG A 293 -5.60 5.43 25.03
CA ARG A 293 -4.98 6.73 24.71
C ARG A 293 -5.28 7.14 23.28
N TYR A 294 -5.12 6.23 22.32
CA TYR A 294 -5.54 6.43 20.93
C TYR A 294 -7.06 6.73 20.83
N LEU A 295 -7.87 5.92 21.50
CA LEU A 295 -9.32 6.10 21.58
C LEU A 295 -9.75 7.30 22.43
N ASN A 296 -8.81 8.09 22.96
CA ASN A 296 -9.03 9.32 23.74
C ASN A 296 -8.25 10.53 23.20
N ALA A 297 -7.73 10.45 21.96
CA ALA A 297 -6.96 11.53 21.35
C ALA A 297 -7.74 12.86 21.29
N PRO A 298 -7.07 14.01 21.56
CA PRO A 298 -7.70 15.30 21.83
C PRO A 298 -8.28 16.00 20.58
N HIS A 299 -7.73 15.74 19.39
CA HIS A 299 -8.10 16.42 18.15
C HIS A 299 -8.75 15.48 17.15
N ARG A 300 -9.58 14.54 17.64
CA ARG A 300 -10.27 13.60 16.77
C ARG A 300 -11.25 14.29 15.85
N PHE A 301 -11.13 13.99 14.56
CA PHE A 301 -12.07 14.42 13.55
C PHE A 301 -13.09 13.32 13.27
N THR A 302 -14.32 13.75 12.96
CA THR A 302 -15.41 12.87 12.55
C THR A 302 -15.72 13.13 11.08
N TRP A 303 -15.85 12.08 10.28
CA TRP A 303 -16.37 12.15 8.93
C TRP A 303 -17.72 11.44 8.80
N PRO A 304 -18.50 11.75 7.74
CA PRO A 304 -19.76 11.08 7.47
C PRO A 304 -19.60 9.57 7.26
N ASP A 305 -20.58 8.79 7.72
CA ASP A 305 -20.71 7.39 7.31
C ASP A 305 -20.95 7.32 5.79
N LEU A 306 -20.72 6.15 5.20
CA LEU A 306 -20.91 5.94 3.76
C LEU A 306 -22.34 6.34 3.35
N PRO A 307 -22.52 7.19 2.32
CA PRO A 307 -23.84 7.60 1.87
C PRO A 307 -24.65 6.37 1.45
N THR A 308 -25.93 6.35 1.80
CA THR A 308 -26.85 5.36 1.24
C THR A 308 -26.96 5.64 -0.26
N ALA A 309 -26.86 4.59 -1.09
CA ALA A 309 -27.02 4.73 -2.53
C ALA A 309 -28.37 5.43 -2.81
N PRO A 310 -28.41 6.46 -3.67
CA PRO A 310 -29.66 7.11 -4.01
C PRO A 310 -30.58 6.11 -4.74
N ASP A 311 -31.90 6.21 -4.53
CA ASP A 311 -32.93 5.33 -5.10
C ASP A 311 -33.01 5.31 -6.65
N TYR A 312 -32.07 5.96 -7.35
CA TYR A 312 -32.00 5.92 -8.81
C TYR A 312 -31.48 4.55 -9.26
N ASN A 313 -32.42 3.62 -9.40
CA ASN A 313 -32.30 2.43 -10.23
C ASN A 313 -31.81 2.82 -11.62
N VAL A 314 -30.51 2.70 -11.88
CA VAL A 314 -30.03 2.51 -13.24
C VAL A 314 -30.32 1.04 -13.56
N PRO A 315 -31.13 0.70 -14.57
CA PRO A 315 -31.49 -0.69 -14.85
C PRO A 315 -30.21 -1.48 -15.13
N PHE A 316 -29.87 -2.40 -14.24
CA PHE A 316 -28.83 -3.38 -14.47
C PHE A 316 -29.48 -4.53 -15.23
N GLU A 317 -29.34 -4.57 -16.56
CA GLU A 317 -29.67 -5.77 -17.32
C GLU A 317 -28.62 -6.84 -16.96
N MET A 318 -29.01 -7.78 -16.09
CA MET A 318 -28.30 -9.04 -15.98
C MET A 318 -28.43 -9.74 -17.34
N GLY A 319 -27.32 -9.89 -18.05
CA GLY A 319 -27.26 -10.76 -19.22
C GLY A 319 -27.75 -12.15 -18.82
N THR A 320 -28.80 -12.62 -19.48
CA THR A 320 -29.36 -13.95 -19.26
C THR A 320 -28.38 -15.02 -19.71
N THR A 321 -28.20 -16.02 -18.84
CA THR A 321 -27.39 -17.24 -18.99
C THR A 321 -27.62 -18.02 -20.27
#